data_AF-A0A6N1YCX3-F1
#
_entry.id   AF-A0A6N1YCX3-F1
#
_cell.length_a   1.000
_cell.length_b   1.000
_cell.length_c   1.000
_cell.angle_alpha   90.00
_cell.angle_beta   90.00
_cell.angle_gamma   90.00
#
_symmetry.space_group_name_H-M   'P 1'
#
loop_
_entity.id
_entity.type
_entity.pdbx_description
1 polymer ?
#
loop_
_entity_poly.entity_id
_entity_poly.type
_entity_poly.pdbx_seq_one_letter_code
_entity_poly.pdbx_strand_id
1 'polypeptide(L)'
;MSLLKKVVLAGFISTAMLATAPSVMAKPAGKQENQTSEGVARALDSAVAAAEATLQGLKDGVDMETGLALFKHTKQESKTIESAVVKPARAKAQSSLSKARSAFKKGNTEEAIKIMTVAVERFKKVKSIYYNFEGD
;
A
#
# COMPACT_ATOMS: atom_id res chain seq x y z
N MET A 1 -16.56 6.33 22.19
CA MET A 1 -15.95 6.59 20.86
C MET A 1 -14.62 5.86 20.61
N SER A 2 -14.26 4.82 21.39
CA SER A 2 -12.96 4.12 21.27
C SER A 2 -13.06 2.71 20.68
N LEU A 3 -14.21 2.03 20.82
CA LEU A 3 -14.37 0.64 20.38
C LEU A 3 -14.89 0.53 18.95
N LEU A 4 -15.86 1.34 18.54
CA LEU A 4 -16.38 1.32 17.15
C LEU A 4 -15.29 1.66 16.11
N LYS A 5 -14.42 2.63 16.40
CA LYS A 5 -13.31 3.01 15.51
C LYS A 5 -12.28 1.88 15.37
N LYS A 6 -12.06 1.09 16.43
CA LYS A 6 -11.16 -0.07 16.42
C LYS A 6 -11.77 -1.27 15.69
N VAL A 7 -13.08 -1.45 15.76
CA VAL A 7 -13.79 -2.52 15.06
C VAL A 7 -13.84 -2.27 13.54
N VAL A 8 -13.98 -1.02 13.10
CA VAL A 8 -13.93 -0.70 11.66
C VAL A 8 -12.52 -0.94 11.09
N LEU A 9 -11.45 -0.59 11.82
CA LEU A 9 -10.07 -0.81 11.37
C LEU A 9 -9.65 -2.29 11.37
N ALA A 10 -10.16 -3.09 12.31
CA ALA A 10 -9.99 -4.56 12.31
C ALA A 10 -10.83 -5.26 11.21
N GLY A 11 -11.92 -4.63 10.77
CA GLY A 11 -12.76 -5.11 9.67
C GLY A 11 -12.08 -5.06 8.30
N PHE A 12 -11.27 -4.03 8.04
CA PHE A 12 -10.55 -3.88 6.77
C PHE A 12 -9.37 -4.84 6.60
N ILE A 13 -8.84 -5.41 7.68
CA ILE A 13 -7.82 -6.48 7.62
C ILE A 13 -8.46 -7.87 7.44
N SER A 14 -9.77 -8.00 7.71
CA SER A 14 -10.43 -9.30 7.83
C SER A 14 -11.17 -9.79 6.57
N THR A 15 -11.23 -9.01 5.48
CA THR A 15 -11.99 -9.42 4.28
C THR A 15 -11.22 -10.27 3.25
N ALA A 16 -9.98 -10.68 3.56
CA ALA A 16 -9.19 -11.54 2.66
C ALA A 16 -9.24 -13.05 2.98
N MET A 17 -9.99 -13.49 4.01
CA MET A 17 -9.90 -14.87 4.52
C MET A 17 -11.22 -15.67 4.43
N LEU A 18 -11.99 -15.48 3.36
CA LEU A 18 -13.12 -16.39 3.06
C LEU A 18 -13.16 -16.75 1.58
N ALA A 19 -12.24 -17.63 1.17
CA ALA A 19 -12.51 -18.72 0.23
C ALA A 19 -11.27 -19.62 0.06
N THR A 20 -11.42 -20.86 0.51
CA THR A 20 -10.62 -22.09 0.23
C THR A 20 -9.32 -22.36 1.03
N ALA A 21 -9.28 -23.55 1.64
CA ALA A 21 -8.26 -24.18 2.49
C ALA A 21 -6.97 -24.61 1.74
N PRO A 22 -5.94 -25.25 2.36
CA PRO A 22 -5.58 -25.43 3.77
C PRO A 22 -4.25 -24.71 4.14
N SER A 23 -3.90 -24.78 5.42
CA SER A 23 -2.71 -24.23 6.07
C SER A 23 -1.38 -24.56 5.37
N VAL A 24 -0.88 -23.64 4.56
CA VAL A 24 0.54 -23.58 4.19
C VAL A 24 1.05 -22.21 4.66
N MET A 25 1.86 -22.24 5.71
CA MET A 25 2.74 -21.17 6.23
C MET A 25 2.64 -19.85 5.45
N ALA A 26 2.04 -18.82 6.06
CA ALA A 26 1.92 -17.47 5.51
C ALA A 26 3.31 -16.88 5.19
N LYS A 27 3.82 -17.20 4.01
CA LYS A 27 4.97 -16.56 3.41
C LYS A 27 4.55 -15.11 3.19
N PRO A 28 5.30 -14.10 3.68
CA PRO A 28 4.98 -12.71 3.38
C PRO A 28 4.87 -12.59 1.87
N ALA A 29 3.78 -11.96 1.38
CA ALA A 29 3.47 -11.80 -0.03
C ALA A 29 4.71 -11.36 -0.80
N GLY A 30 5.41 -12.36 -1.33
CA GLY A 30 6.65 -12.20 -2.06
C GLY A 30 6.31 -11.92 -3.52
N LYS A 31 7.34 -11.51 -4.27
CA LYS A 31 7.34 -11.43 -5.73
C LYS A 31 6.70 -12.70 -6.31
N GLN A 32 5.50 -12.59 -6.89
CA GLN A 32 4.86 -13.68 -7.63
C GLN A 32 5.52 -13.74 -9.01
N GLU A 33 6.42 -14.70 -9.22
CA GLU A 33 7.02 -14.89 -10.55
C GLU A 33 5.92 -15.26 -11.56
N ASN A 34 5.91 -14.57 -12.71
CA ASN A 34 4.94 -14.75 -13.82
C ASN A 34 3.48 -14.42 -13.46
N GLN A 35 3.26 -13.27 -12.82
CA GLN A 35 1.92 -12.75 -12.55
C GLN A 35 1.13 -12.50 -13.86
N THR A 36 -0.13 -12.93 -13.92
CA THR A 36 -1.05 -12.63 -15.04
C THR A 36 -1.41 -11.13 -15.06
N SER A 37 -1.91 -10.61 -16.18
CA SER A 37 -2.39 -9.22 -16.27
C SER A 37 -3.41 -8.89 -15.17
N GLU A 38 -4.35 -9.79 -14.91
CA GLU A 38 -5.30 -9.65 -13.80
C GLU A 38 -4.62 -9.61 -12.43
N GLY A 39 -3.57 -10.41 -12.24
CA GLY A 39 -2.80 -10.40 -11.01
C GLY A 39 -2.08 -9.07 -10.80
N VAL A 40 -1.48 -8.51 -11.86
CA VAL A 40 -0.82 -7.20 -11.80
C VAL A 40 -1.83 -6.09 -11.51
N ALA A 41 -3.00 -6.13 -12.16
CA ALA A 41 -4.11 -5.22 -11.91
C ALA A 41 -4.54 -5.24 -10.42
N ARG A 42 -4.73 -6.43 -9.84
CA ARG A 42 -5.05 -6.58 -8.40
C ARG A 42 -3.93 -6.06 -7.50
N ALA A 43 -2.66 -6.34 -7.83
CA ALA A 43 -1.52 -5.85 -7.07
C ALA A 43 -1.42 -4.31 -7.10
N LEU A 44 -1.75 -3.68 -8.23
CA LEU A 44 -1.84 -2.21 -8.35
C LEU A 44 -2.95 -1.66 -7.45
N ASP A 45 -4.12 -2.30 -7.43
CA ASP A 45 -5.25 -1.90 -6.58
C ASP A 45 -4.90 -2.02 -5.10
N SER A 46 -4.31 -3.15 -4.68
CA SER A 46 -3.85 -3.35 -3.31
C SER A 46 -2.81 -2.31 -2.89
N ALA A 47 -1.85 -1.98 -3.76
CA ALA A 47 -0.84 -0.97 -3.47
C ALA A 47 -1.44 0.45 -3.31
N VAL A 48 -2.42 0.82 -4.14
CA VAL A 48 -3.14 2.10 -4.01
C VAL A 48 -3.95 2.13 -2.72
N ALA A 49 -4.75 1.08 -2.45
CA ALA A 49 -5.56 0.98 -1.24
C ALA A 49 -4.71 1.06 0.03
N ALA A 50 -3.58 0.34 0.07
CA ALA A 50 -2.66 0.39 1.21
C ALA A 50 -2.00 1.77 1.38
N ALA A 51 -1.74 2.50 0.30
CA ALA A 51 -1.22 3.86 0.37
C ALA A 51 -2.28 4.84 0.90
N GLU A 52 -3.53 4.71 0.46
CA GLU A 52 -4.66 5.52 0.95
C GLU A 52 -4.96 5.23 2.42
N ALA A 53 -4.98 3.97 2.83
CA ALA A 53 -5.14 3.57 4.22
C ALA A 53 -4.03 4.13 5.12
N THR A 54 -2.78 4.15 4.63
CA THR A 54 -1.67 4.78 5.35
C THR A 54 -1.87 6.28 5.49
N LEU A 55 -2.24 6.98 4.42
CA LEU A 55 -2.54 8.42 4.47
C LEU A 55 -3.67 8.71 5.46
N GLN A 56 -4.74 7.91 5.42
CA GLN A 56 -5.87 8.07 6.33
C GLN A 56 -5.46 7.81 7.78
N GLY A 57 -4.68 6.76 8.06
CA GLY A 57 -4.14 6.50 9.40
C GLY A 57 -3.32 7.68 9.94
N LEU A 58 -2.46 8.28 9.12
CA LEU A 58 -1.70 9.47 9.53
C LEU A 58 -2.63 10.66 9.87
N LYS A 59 -3.68 10.89 9.07
CA LYS A 59 -4.68 11.94 9.32
C LYS A 59 -5.51 11.69 10.58
N ASP A 60 -5.79 10.43 10.87
CA ASP A 60 -6.53 10.00 12.06
C ASP A 60 -5.67 10.00 13.34
N GLY A 61 -4.37 10.29 13.21
CA GLY A 61 -3.45 10.38 14.34
C GLY A 61 -3.11 9.03 14.96
N VAL A 62 -2.94 7.99 14.12
CA VAL A 62 -2.45 6.68 14.61
C VAL A 62 -1.13 6.82 15.34
N ASP A 63 -0.91 5.95 16.33
CA ASP A 63 0.34 5.90 17.06
C ASP A 63 1.52 5.50 16.17
N MET A 64 2.74 5.74 16.66
CA MET A 64 3.98 5.51 15.92
C MET A 64 4.12 4.06 15.43
N GLU A 65 3.78 3.08 16.26
CA GLU A 65 3.93 1.67 15.91
C GLU A 65 2.97 1.31 14.77
N THR A 66 1.69 1.68 14.92
CA THR A 66 0.65 1.48 13.91
C THR A 66 1.01 2.18 12.60
N GLY A 67 1.44 3.44 12.65
CA GLY A 67 1.84 4.18 11.45
C GLY A 67 3.03 3.53 10.74
N LEU A 68 4.02 3.03 11.47
CA LEU A 68 5.17 2.33 10.89
C LEU A 68 4.80 0.97 10.29
N ALA A 69 3.83 0.27 10.87
CA ALA A 69 3.27 -0.96 10.32
C ALA A 69 2.55 -0.67 8.99
N LEU A 70 1.74 0.40 8.92
CA LEU A 70 1.08 0.84 7.69
C LEU A 70 2.10 1.15 6.57
N PHE A 71 3.13 1.95 6.86
CA PHE A 71 4.21 2.22 5.89
C PHE A 71 4.92 0.94 5.40
N LYS A 72 5.13 -0.03 6.29
CA LYS A 72 5.74 -1.32 5.94
C LYS A 72 4.80 -2.10 5.03
N HIS A 73 3.52 -2.16 5.36
CA HIS A 73 2.51 -2.85 4.57
C HIS A 73 2.39 -2.27 3.16
N THR A 74 2.22 -0.95 2.99
CA THR A 74 2.20 -0.31 1.66
C THR A 74 3.45 -0.63 0.84
N LYS A 75 4.62 -0.67 1.48
CA LYS A 75 5.87 -1.06 0.81
C LYS A 75 5.81 -2.51 0.30
N GLN A 76 5.26 -3.44 1.09
CA GLN A 76 5.14 -4.84 0.66
C GLN A 76 4.12 -4.99 -0.46
N GLU A 77 2.94 -4.38 -0.35
CA GLU A 77 1.94 -4.40 -1.42
C GLU A 77 2.50 -3.84 -2.72
N SER A 78 3.25 -2.73 -2.67
CA SER A 78 3.88 -2.23 -3.90
C SER A 78 4.91 -3.20 -4.50
N LYS A 79 5.51 -4.10 -3.71
CA LYS A 79 6.51 -5.05 -4.21
C LYS A 79 5.88 -6.23 -4.96
N THR A 80 4.60 -6.51 -4.78
CA THR A 80 3.90 -7.59 -5.48
C THR A 80 3.55 -7.23 -6.93
N ILE A 81 3.64 -5.95 -7.31
CA ILE A 81 3.45 -5.49 -8.69
C ILE A 81 4.61 -5.98 -9.56
N GLU A 82 4.34 -6.97 -10.41
CA GLU A 82 5.29 -7.59 -11.31
C GLU A 82 5.12 -7.12 -12.75
N SER A 83 5.46 -5.84 -12.99
CA SER A 83 5.48 -5.26 -14.34
C SER A 83 6.71 -4.38 -14.54
N ALA A 84 7.46 -4.68 -15.62
CA ALA A 84 8.63 -3.90 -16.02
C ALA A 84 8.24 -2.49 -16.48
N VAL A 85 7.07 -2.35 -17.12
CA VAL A 85 6.51 -1.10 -17.64
C VAL A 85 6.40 -0.05 -16.53
N VAL A 86 5.86 -0.45 -15.37
CA VAL A 86 5.59 0.49 -14.27
C VAL A 86 6.72 0.58 -13.25
N LYS A 87 7.78 -0.24 -13.38
CA LYS A 87 8.90 -0.31 -12.43
C LYS A 87 9.53 1.05 -12.12
N PRO A 88 9.80 1.95 -13.10
CA PRO A 88 10.37 3.27 -12.80
C PRO A 88 9.42 4.18 -12.02
N ALA A 89 8.12 4.19 -12.38
CA ALA A 89 7.10 4.97 -11.67
C ALA A 89 6.90 4.45 -10.25
N ARG A 90 6.89 3.13 -10.07
CA ARG A 90 6.79 2.47 -8.77
C ARG A 90 7.95 2.81 -7.85
N ALA A 91 9.17 2.84 -8.37
CA ALA A 91 10.34 3.27 -7.59
C ALA A 91 10.21 4.73 -7.10
N LYS A 92 9.68 5.63 -7.94
CA LYS A 92 9.39 7.02 -7.54
C LYS A 92 8.30 7.12 -6.47
N ALA A 93 7.27 6.26 -6.53
CA ALA A 93 6.25 6.18 -5.48
C ALA A 93 6.84 5.67 -4.16
N GLN A 94 7.64 4.61 -4.19
CA GLN A 94 8.33 4.06 -3.00
C GLN A 94 9.31 5.06 -2.37
N SER A 95 9.97 5.90 -3.18
CA SER A 95 10.83 6.97 -2.68
C SER A 95 10.04 7.99 -1.85
N SER A 96 8.88 8.45 -2.35
CA SER A 96 7.99 9.34 -1.58
C SER A 96 7.47 8.67 -0.31
N LEU A 97 7.04 7.41 -0.38
CA LEU A 97 6.62 6.62 0.78
C LEU A 97 7.73 6.56 1.85
N SER A 98 8.98 6.34 1.44
CA SER A 98 10.12 6.30 2.35
C SER A 98 10.39 7.66 3.00
N LYS A 99 10.23 8.77 2.27
CA LYS A 99 10.37 10.12 2.80
C LYS A 99 9.27 10.45 3.82
N ALA A 100 8.02 10.10 3.52
CA ALA A 100 6.89 10.24 4.45
C ALA A 100 7.13 9.44 5.73
N ARG A 101 7.59 8.19 5.61
CA ARG A 101 7.95 7.36 6.76
C ARG A 101 9.04 8.01 7.62
N SER A 102 10.06 8.60 7.00
CA SER A 102 11.13 9.29 7.72
C SER A 102 10.64 10.54 8.44
N ALA A 103 9.73 11.32 7.85
CA ALA A 103 9.10 12.46 8.51
C ALA A 103 8.26 12.03 9.72
N PHE A 104 7.46 10.98 9.54
CA PHE A 104 6.62 10.41 10.62
C PHE A 104 7.47 9.91 11.79
N LYS A 105 8.56 9.18 11.53
CA LYS A 105 9.52 8.73 12.56
C LYS A 105 10.12 9.87 13.40
N LYS A 106 10.23 11.06 12.81
CA LYS A 106 10.75 12.26 13.49
C LYS A 106 9.66 13.01 14.25
N GLY A 107 8.44 12.49 14.32
CA GLY A 107 7.29 13.16 14.93
C GLY A 107 6.70 14.27 14.07
N ASN A 108 7.19 14.48 12.84
CA ASN A 108 6.65 15.49 11.93
C ASN A 108 5.49 14.91 11.11
N THR A 109 4.36 14.69 11.77
CA THR A 109 3.18 14.04 11.17
C THR A 109 2.54 14.88 10.06
N GLU A 110 2.51 16.21 10.20
CA GLU A 110 1.98 17.08 9.14
C GLU A 110 2.78 16.98 7.84
N GLU A 111 4.11 17.00 7.95
CA GLU A 111 4.97 16.80 6.78
C GLU A 111 4.85 15.39 6.22
N ALA A 112 4.72 14.38 7.09
CA ALA A 112 4.46 13.01 6.66
C ALA A 112 3.15 12.91 5.85
N ILE A 113 2.07 13.57 6.27
CA ILE A 113 0.79 13.63 5.56
C ILE A 113 0.98 14.28 4.19
N LYS A 114 1.66 15.43 4.09
CA LYS A 114 1.92 16.13 2.82
C LYS A 114 2.66 15.22 1.84
N ILE A 115 3.77 14.61 2.28
CA ILE A 115 4.57 13.72 1.44
C ILE A 115 3.78 12.43 1.09
N MET A 116 2.99 11.91 2.02
CA MET A 116 2.20 10.71 1.79
C MET A 116 1.08 10.93 0.78
N THR A 117 0.46 12.12 0.73
CA THR A 117 -0.47 12.50 -0.35
C THR A 117 0.20 12.38 -1.71
N VAL A 118 1.42 12.89 -1.87
CA VAL A 118 2.20 12.75 -3.10
C VAL A 118 2.52 11.28 -3.40
N ALA A 119 2.77 10.46 -2.38
CA ALA A 119 2.98 9.02 -2.58
C ALA A 119 1.72 8.32 -3.11
N VAL A 120 0.53 8.64 -2.57
CA VAL A 120 -0.77 8.12 -3.05
C VAL A 120 -0.99 8.48 -4.51
N GLU A 121 -0.82 9.75 -4.89
CA GLU A 121 -0.96 10.19 -6.28
C GLU A 121 0.01 9.46 -7.21
N ARG A 122 1.26 9.25 -6.77
CA ARG A 122 2.23 8.47 -7.54
C ARG A 122 1.81 7.02 -7.69
N PHE A 123 1.27 6.36 -6.67
CA PHE A 123 0.73 4.99 -6.81
C PHE A 123 -0.47 4.93 -7.77
N LYS A 124 -1.37 5.92 -7.73
CA LYS A 124 -2.46 6.04 -8.73
C LYS A 124 -1.92 6.21 -10.14
N LYS A 125 -0.83 6.98 -10.31
CA LYS A 125 -0.14 7.13 -11.59
C LYS A 125 0.52 5.83 -12.07
N VAL A 126 1.10 5.03 -11.16
CA VAL A 126 1.62 3.68 -11.50
C VAL A 126 0.50 2.83 -12.11
N LYS A 127 -0.68 2.81 -11.47
CA LYS A 127 -1.87 2.13 -11.99
C LYS A 127 -2.26 2.66 -13.37
N SER A 128 -2.31 3.97 -13.54
CA SER A 128 -2.68 4.60 -14.82
C SER A 128 -1.71 4.24 -15.96
N ILE A 129 -0.39 4.22 -15.69
CA ILE A 129 0.62 3.85 -16.69
C ILE A 129 0.42 2.40 -17.16
N TYR A 130 0.06 1.49 -16.25
CA TYR A 130 -0.19 0.09 -16.60
C TYR A 130 -1.34 -0.04 -17.60
N TYR A 131 -2.50 0.54 -17.28
CA TYR A 131 -3.68 0.43 -18.14
C TYR A 131 -3.54 1.18 -19.47
N ASN A 132 -2.82 2.31 -19.48
CA ASN A 132 -2.54 3.02 -20.73
C ASN A 132 -1.60 2.23 -21.64
N PHE A 133 -0.74 1.36 -21.09
CA PHE A 133 0.15 0.52 -21.88
C PHE A 133 -0.52 -0.78 -22.37
N GLU A 134 -1.45 -1.36 -21.59
CA GLU A 134 -2.21 -2.53 -22.05
C GLU A 134 -3.31 -2.20 -23.07
N GLY A 135 -3.70 -0.93 -23.18
CA GLY A 135 -4.70 -0.46 -24.15
C GLY A 135 -4.14 -0.06 -25.53
N ASP A 136 -2.81 -0.07 -25.69
CA ASP A 136 -2.08 0.13 -26.96
C ASP A 136 -1.69 -1.22 -27.59
#